data_AF-A0A257L0R0-F1
#
_entry.id   AF-A0A257L0R0-F1
#
_cell.length_a   1.000
_cell.length_b   1.000
_cell.length_c   1.000
_cell.angle_alpha   90.00
_cell.angle_beta   90.00
_cell.angle_gamma   90.00
#
_symmetry.space_group_name_H-M   'P 1'
#
loop_
_entity.id
_entity.type
_entity.pdbx_description
1 polymer ?
#
loop_
_entity_poly.entity_id
_entity_poly.type
_entity_poly.pdbx_seq_one_letter_code
_entity_poly.pdbx_strand_id
1 'polypeptide(L)'
;MITSALFPHRLAGVALAAAALLAGPLAQAADVTLSGQATFHNDVVQIDFSLDAPGTLRVWTDSWLSGINFDPTLALFDGSGLLIASNDDANIDFGAGPGYFDAGIRLQAQSGSYRLTVSAAPNFAIGTQWQNGFALDGESPVAISQWDQPSRDLNTNDQKGGFWRVQLQGVSQAAVVPEPATAALLLAGLAAVAQLRRRHQP
;
A
#
# COMPACT_ATOMS: atom_id res chain seq x y z
N MET A 1 53.72 -14.17 64.95
CA MET A 1 52.92 -12.93 64.76
C MET A 1 53.24 -12.41 63.35
N ILE A 2 52.23 -12.32 62.47
CA ILE A 2 51.66 -11.04 61.93
C ILE A 2 52.61 -10.44 60.84
N THR A 3 52.39 -10.63 59.53
CA THR A 3 51.42 -9.94 58.61
C THR A 3 52.00 -8.58 58.08
N SER A 4 52.01 -8.22 56.79
CA SER A 4 51.21 -8.72 55.64
C SER A 4 51.91 -8.75 54.24
N ALA A 5 51.11 -9.19 53.26
CA ALA A 5 51.19 -9.24 51.80
C ALA A 5 51.51 -7.93 51.02
N LEU A 6 51.91 -8.09 49.74
CA LEU A 6 51.17 -7.60 48.55
C LEU A 6 51.74 -8.17 47.22
N PHE A 7 50.85 -8.56 46.29
CA PHE A 7 51.16 -9.03 44.92
C PHE A 7 50.98 -7.86 43.87
N PRO A 8 50.70 -8.08 42.56
CA PRO A 8 51.74 -8.01 41.52
C PRO A 8 51.37 -7.07 40.35
N HIS A 9 52.25 -6.88 39.36
CA HIS A 9 51.81 -6.40 38.04
C HIS A 9 52.39 -7.25 36.90
N ARG A 10 51.50 -8.06 36.30
CA ARG A 10 51.71 -8.67 34.99
C ARG A 10 51.32 -7.66 33.91
N LEU A 11 52.26 -7.31 33.05
CA LEU A 11 52.03 -6.76 31.71
C LEU A 11 52.53 -7.83 30.73
N ALA A 12 51.94 -8.08 29.56
CA ALA A 12 50.80 -7.42 28.92
C ALA A 12 49.80 -8.47 28.39
N GLY A 13 48.54 -8.08 28.22
CA GLY A 13 47.51 -8.90 27.60
C GLY A 13 46.74 -8.12 26.54
N VAL A 14 46.35 -8.85 25.49
CA VAL A 14 45.30 -8.51 24.51
C VAL A 14 45.57 -7.28 23.63
N ALA A 15 46.09 -7.56 22.44
CA ALA A 15 45.76 -6.81 21.24
C ALA A 15 44.75 -7.60 20.38
N LEU A 16 44.05 -6.91 19.48
CA LEU A 16 43.18 -7.44 18.42
C LEU A 16 41.72 -7.83 18.79
N ALA A 17 40.83 -6.82 18.82
CA ALA A 17 39.38 -7.00 18.70
C ALA A 17 38.68 -5.72 18.18
N ALA A 18 38.82 -5.40 16.89
CA ALA A 18 38.17 -4.23 16.27
C ALA A 18 37.91 -4.43 14.76
N ALA A 19 36.99 -5.34 14.40
CA ALA A 19 36.69 -5.66 12.99
C ALA A 19 35.25 -6.17 12.74
N ALA A 20 34.25 -5.78 13.55
CA ALA A 20 32.92 -6.42 13.55
C ALA A 20 31.71 -5.45 13.53
N LEU A 21 31.87 -4.22 13.04
CA LEU A 21 30.83 -3.15 13.12
C LEU A 21 30.40 -2.53 11.77
N LEU A 22 30.69 -3.17 10.64
CA LEU A 22 30.28 -2.69 9.30
C LEU A 22 29.27 -3.60 8.58
N ALA A 23 28.74 -4.61 9.26
CA ALA A 23 27.59 -5.38 8.77
C ALA A 23 26.29 -4.62 9.03
N GLY A 24 26.04 -3.56 8.25
CA GLY A 24 24.70 -2.99 8.13
C GLY A 24 23.73 -4.03 7.54
N PRO A 25 22.41 -3.90 7.78
CA PRO A 25 21.44 -4.81 7.17
C PRO A 25 21.55 -4.71 5.65
N LEU A 26 21.73 -5.86 5.00
CA LEU A 26 21.59 -5.95 3.55
C LEU A 26 20.12 -5.66 3.22
N ALA A 27 19.86 -4.60 2.44
CA ALA A 27 18.53 -4.33 1.92
C ALA A 27 18.11 -5.54 1.06
N GLN A 28 17.11 -6.28 1.53
CA GLN A 28 16.52 -7.39 0.80
C GLN A 28 15.17 -6.95 0.25
N ALA A 29 14.92 -7.27 -1.02
CA ALA A 29 13.58 -7.22 -1.58
C ALA A 29 12.66 -8.10 -0.73
N ALA A 30 11.61 -7.50 -0.18
CA ALA A 30 10.58 -8.15 0.57
C ALA A 30 9.41 -8.55 -0.34
N ASP A 31 8.77 -9.64 0.04
CA ASP A 31 7.43 -10.01 -0.41
C ASP A 31 6.44 -9.48 0.64
N VAL A 32 5.62 -8.51 0.24
CA VAL A 32 4.65 -7.86 1.12
C VAL A 32 3.24 -8.16 0.62
N THR A 33 2.38 -8.65 1.52
CA THR A 33 0.95 -8.81 1.27
C THR A 33 0.18 -7.80 2.10
N LEU A 34 -0.67 -7.02 1.44
CA LEU A 34 -1.58 -6.06 2.09
C LEU A 34 -3.02 -6.42 1.73
N SER A 35 -3.95 -6.26 2.67
CA SER A 35 -5.37 -6.55 2.46
C SER A 35 -6.28 -5.68 3.32
N GLY A 36 -7.52 -5.52 2.88
CA GLY A 36 -8.55 -4.79 3.61
C GLY A 36 -9.92 -4.90 2.96
N GLN A 37 -10.79 -3.95 3.28
CA GLN A 37 -12.13 -3.84 2.69
C GLN A 37 -12.30 -2.47 2.04
N ALA A 38 -12.74 -2.45 0.79
CA ALA A 38 -13.43 -1.32 0.19
C ALA A 38 -14.90 -1.35 0.64
N THR A 39 -15.48 -0.18 0.84
CA THR A 39 -16.86 0.02 1.28
C THR A 39 -17.75 0.44 0.10
N PHE A 40 -17.25 1.35 -0.73
CA PHE A 40 -17.97 1.94 -1.86
C PHE A 40 -17.28 1.66 -3.19
N HIS A 41 -18.07 1.63 -4.27
CA HIS A 41 -17.59 1.37 -5.63
C HIS A 41 -16.52 2.35 -6.14
N ASN A 42 -16.49 3.57 -5.58
CA ASN A 42 -15.57 4.64 -5.92
C ASN A 42 -14.46 4.84 -4.87
N ASP A 43 -14.29 3.91 -3.92
CA ASP A 43 -13.12 3.89 -3.04
C ASP A 43 -11.85 3.63 -3.87
N VAL A 44 -10.76 4.32 -3.51
CA VAL A 44 -9.45 4.18 -4.13
C VAL A 44 -8.41 3.91 -3.04
N VAL A 45 -8.09 2.64 -2.82
CA VAL A 45 -7.11 2.21 -1.83
C VAL A 45 -5.72 2.69 -2.28
N GLN A 46 -5.06 3.50 -1.48
CA GLN A 46 -3.72 4.02 -1.76
C GLN A 46 -2.66 3.23 -0.97
N ILE A 47 -1.60 2.82 -1.65
CA ILE A 47 -0.47 2.08 -1.07
C ILE A 47 0.83 2.73 -1.52
N ASP A 48 1.54 3.32 -0.56
CA ASP A 48 2.87 3.88 -0.81
C ASP A 48 3.94 2.84 -0.51
N PHE A 49 4.92 2.72 -1.40
CA PHE A 49 6.03 1.77 -1.26
C PHE A 49 7.33 2.36 -1.83
N SER A 50 8.47 1.73 -1.52
CA SER A 50 9.76 2.16 -2.06
C SER A 50 10.69 1.01 -2.39
N LEU A 51 11.63 1.28 -3.30
CA LEU A 51 12.72 0.39 -3.70
C LEU A 51 14.06 1.06 -3.37
N ASP A 52 14.93 0.39 -2.62
CA ASP A 52 16.28 0.89 -2.33
C ASP A 52 17.25 0.72 -3.52
N ALA A 53 16.95 -0.21 -4.42
CA ALA A 53 17.74 -0.51 -5.62
C ALA A 53 16.82 -0.78 -6.84
N PRO A 54 17.25 -0.47 -8.07
CA PRO A 54 16.54 -0.88 -9.28
C PRO A 54 16.35 -2.40 -9.36
N GLY A 55 15.19 -2.85 -9.83
CA GLY A 55 14.84 -4.27 -9.81
C GLY A 55 13.54 -4.60 -10.55
N THR A 56 13.21 -5.89 -10.62
CA THR A 56 11.92 -6.33 -11.17
C THR A 56 10.84 -6.13 -10.12
N LEU A 57 9.94 -5.19 -10.35
CA LEU A 57 8.73 -5.03 -9.56
C LEU A 57 7.67 -6.01 -10.06
N ARG A 58 7.04 -6.74 -9.14
CA ARG A 58 5.83 -7.53 -9.39
C ARG A 58 4.76 -7.09 -8.41
N VAL A 59 3.58 -6.74 -8.93
CA VAL A 59 2.40 -6.41 -8.16
C VAL A 59 1.22 -7.15 -8.78
N TRP A 60 0.37 -7.79 -7.99
CA TRP A 60 -0.87 -8.38 -8.47
C TRP A 60 -1.92 -8.47 -7.37
N THR A 61 -3.17 -8.71 -7.75
CA THR A 61 -4.27 -9.00 -6.83
C THR A 61 -4.69 -10.46 -6.92
N ASP A 62 -5.36 -10.93 -5.87
CA ASP A 62 -6.16 -12.15 -5.83
C ASP A 62 -7.49 -11.87 -5.09
N SER A 63 -8.07 -10.72 -5.44
CA SER A 63 -9.28 -10.11 -4.86
C SER A 63 -10.56 -10.56 -5.55
N TRP A 64 -10.55 -10.90 -6.85
CA TRP A 64 -11.78 -11.22 -7.58
C TRP A 64 -12.52 -12.47 -7.06
N LEU A 65 -11.78 -13.41 -6.45
CA LEU A 65 -12.32 -14.60 -5.77
C LEU A 65 -13.36 -15.38 -6.60
N SER A 66 -13.08 -15.57 -7.89
CA SER A 66 -13.91 -16.32 -8.84
C SER A 66 -15.34 -15.78 -9.04
N GLY A 67 -15.53 -14.46 -8.93
CA GLY A 67 -16.82 -13.78 -9.19
C GLY A 67 -17.58 -13.39 -7.92
N ILE A 68 -17.15 -13.84 -6.74
CA ILE A 68 -17.81 -13.55 -5.46
C ILE A 68 -17.52 -12.10 -4.99
N ASN A 69 -16.48 -11.48 -5.54
CA ASN A 69 -15.96 -10.18 -5.11
C ASN A 69 -15.76 -9.27 -6.34
N PHE A 70 -15.64 -7.97 -6.10
CA PHE A 70 -15.43 -6.98 -7.17
C PHE A 70 -14.22 -7.34 -8.05
N ASP A 71 -14.30 -6.96 -9.33
CA ASP A 71 -13.21 -7.03 -10.31
C ASP A 71 -12.26 -5.81 -10.09
N PRO A 72 -11.01 -6.03 -9.61
CA PRO A 72 -10.07 -4.96 -9.24
C PRO A 72 -9.25 -4.39 -10.41
N THR A 73 -8.94 -3.10 -10.32
CA THR A 73 -7.97 -2.43 -11.19
C THR A 73 -6.77 -1.92 -10.39
N LEU A 74 -5.60 -1.92 -11.02
CA LEU A 74 -4.36 -1.35 -10.51
C LEU A 74 -3.91 -0.15 -11.35
N ALA A 75 -3.48 0.91 -10.67
CA ALA A 75 -2.71 2.00 -11.27
C ALA A 75 -1.45 2.26 -10.44
N LEU A 76 -0.31 2.42 -11.11
CA LEU A 76 1.01 2.59 -10.51
C LEU A 76 1.63 3.90 -10.96
N PHE A 77 1.96 4.74 -9.99
CA PHE A 77 2.56 6.05 -10.15
C PHE A 77 3.97 6.07 -9.57
N ASP A 78 4.87 6.82 -10.20
CA ASP A 78 6.21 7.08 -9.64
C ASP A 78 6.20 8.19 -8.58
N GLY A 79 7.35 8.45 -7.97
CA GLY A 79 7.52 9.48 -6.93
C GLY A 79 7.32 10.93 -7.38
N SER A 80 7.14 11.20 -8.68
CA SER A 80 6.69 12.50 -9.19
C SER A 80 5.16 12.61 -9.29
N GLY A 81 4.46 11.48 -9.17
CA GLY A 81 3.01 11.36 -9.39
C GLY A 81 2.64 10.94 -10.81
N LEU A 82 3.61 10.68 -11.71
CA LEU A 82 3.37 10.25 -13.08
C LEU A 82 2.87 8.80 -13.12
N LEU A 83 1.78 8.53 -13.84
CA LEU A 83 1.29 7.18 -14.12
C LEU A 83 2.29 6.44 -15.03
N ILE A 84 2.87 5.34 -14.54
CA ILE A 84 3.87 4.54 -15.27
C ILE A 84 3.35 3.16 -15.71
N ALA A 85 2.29 2.65 -15.08
CA ALA A 85 1.58 1.45 -15.51
C ALA A 85 0.16 1.41 -14.94
N SER A 86 -0.75 0.75 -15.64
CA SER A 86 -2.08 0.40 -15.14
C SER A 86 -2.53 -0.92 -15.76
N ASN A 87 -3.36 -1.68 -15.04
CA ASN A 87 -3.93 -2.94 -15.52
C ASN A 87 -5.22 -3.27 -14.77
N ASP A 88 -6.17 -3.87 -15.47
CA ASP A 88 -7.48 -4.32 -15.01
C ASP A 88 -7.58 -5.86 -15.07
N ASP A 89 -7.14 -6.48 -16.16
CA ASP A 89 -7.05 -7.94 -16.27
C ASP A 89 -5.60 -8.46 -16.26
N ALA A 90 -5.28 -9.41 -15.38
CA ALA A 90 -3.99 -10.10 -15.24
C ALA A 90 -3.75 -11.09 -16.38
N ASN A 91 -3.60 -10.53 -17.59
CA ASN A 91 -3.09 -11.20 -18.78
C ASN A 91 -1.59 -11.60 -18.67
N ILE A 92 -0.96 -11.36 -17.51
CA ILE A 92 0.41 -11.72 -17.18
C ILE A 92 0.39 -12.89 -16.19
N ASP A 93 1.14 -13.95 -16.48
CA ASP A 93 1.36 -15.05 -15.54
C ASP A 93 2.16 -14.59 -14.31
N PHE A 94 1.52 -14.60 -13.14
CA PHE A 94 2.15 -14.41 -11.83
C PHE A 94 2.34 -15.72 -11.05
N GLY A 95 1.97 -16.87 -11.61
CA GLY A 95 1.84 -18.15 -10.93
C GLY A 95 0.43 -18.38 -10.40
N ALA A 96 0.28 -19.34 -9.48
CA ALA A 96 -1.00 -19.56 -8.80
C ALA A 96 -1.32 -18.38 -7.87
N GLY A 97 -2.45 -17.69 -8.10
CA GLY A 97 -2.90 -16.56 -7.30
C GLY A 97 -4.04 -15.80 -7.97
N PRO A 98 -3.75 -14.95 -8.98
CA PRO A 98 -4.77 -14.18 -9.69
C PRO A 98 -5.84 -15.05 -10.35
N GLY A 99 -7.09 -14.60 -10.26
CA GLY A 99 -8.17 -15.05 -11.13
C GLY A 99 -8.16 -14.34 -12.49
N TYR A 100 -9.23 -14.52 -13.28
CA TYR A 100 -9.32 -13.98 -14.64
C TYR A 100 -9.41 -12.44 -14.67
N PHE A 101 -10.26 -11.87 -13.81
CA PHE A 101 -10.44 -10.41 -13.63
C PHE A 101 -9.68 -9.88 -12.40
N ASP A 102 -8.60 -10.55 -11.96
CA ASP A 102 -7.66 -9.93 -11.03
C ASP A 102 -6.66 -9.10 -11.83
N ALA A 103 -6.12 -8.02 -11.27
CA ALA A 103 -5.16 -7.14 -11.97
C ALA A 103 -3.70 -7.44 -11.59
N GLY A 104 -2.75 -7.14 -12.49
CA GLY A 104 -1.32 -7.30 -12.23
C GLY A 104 -0.37 -6.47 -13.10
N ILE A 105 0.69 -5.96 -12.48
CA ILE A 105 1.75 -5.14 -13.08
C ILE A 105 3.11 -5.80 -12.86
N ARG A 106 3.87 -5.99 -13.94
CA ARG A 106 5.27 -6.47 -13.89
C ARG A 106 6.16 -5.60 -14.77
N LEU A 107 7.12 -4.89 -14.17
CA LEU A 107 8.04 -4.00 -14.88
C LEU A 107 9.42 -3.93 -14.22
N GLN A 108 10.39 -3.35 -14.93
CA GLN A 108 11.68 -3.00 -14.34
C GLN A 108 11.59 -1.61 -13.70
N ALA A 109 11.59 -1.55 -12.38
CA ALA A 109 11.53 -0.32 -11.60
C ALA A 109 12.94 0.20 -11.29
N GLN A 110 13.03 1.51 -11.03
CA GLN A 110 14.24 2.14 -10.47
C GLN A 110 14.14 2.18 -8.95
N SER A 111 15.22 2.55 -8.26
CA SER A 111 15.11 2.93 -6.86
C SER A 111 14.33 4.24 -6.72
N GLY A 112 13.55 4.35 -5.65
CA GLY A 112 12.67 5.50 -5.41
C GLY A 112 11.39 5.13 -4.68
N SER A 113 10.51 6.12 -4.54
CA SER A 113 9.16 5.96 -3.99
C SER A 113 8.14 5.80 -5.11
N TYR A 114 7.07 5.06 -4.82
CA TYR A 114 6.00 4.74 -5.75
C TYR A 114 4.66 4.74 -5.00
N ARG A 115 3.58 5.03 -5.73
CA ARG A 115 2.20 4.86 -5.25
C ARG A 115 1.47 3.86 -6.13
N LEU A 116 0.99 2.79 -5.53
CA LEU A 116 0.01 1.91 -6.14
C LEU A 116 -1.38 2.31 -5.67
N THR A 117 -2.38 2.18 -6.53
CA THR A 117 -3.78 2.16 -6.11
C THR A 117 -4.52 0.92 -6.55
N VAL A 118 -5.48 0.52 -5.71
CA VAL A 118 -6.45 -0.55 -5.99
C VAL A 118 -7.86 0.05 -5.93
N SER A 119 -8.67 -0.19 -6.95
CA SER A 119 -10.05 0.29 -7.07
C SER A 119 -10.91 -0.77 -7.77
N ALA A 120 -12.24 -0.67 -7.69
CA ALA A 120 -13.14 -1.58 -8.43
C ALA A 120 -13.39 -1.08 -9.86
N ALA A 121 -13.36 -1.96 -10.87
CA ALA A 121 -13.59 -1.57 -12.26
C ALA A 121 -15.05 -1.10 -12.47
N PRO A 122 -15.32 0.03 -13.17
CA PRO A 122 -14.41 0.76 -14.06
C PRO A 122 -13.80 2.02 -13.43
N ASN A 123 -13.51 2.03 -12.13
CA ASN A 123 -12.89 3.17 -11.44
C ASN A 123 -11.39 3.32 -11.77
N PHE A 124 -11.08 3.53 -13.05
CA PHE A 124 -9.73 3.68 -13.58
C PHE A 124 -9.13 5.05 -13.28
N ALA A 125 -7.80 5.13 -13.16
CA ALA A 125 -7.09 6.41 -13.10
C ALA A 125 -7.27 7.21 -14.39
N ILE A 126 -7.51 8.51 -14.27
CA ILE A 126 -7.66 9.44 -15.39
C ILE A 126 -6.32 10.07 -15.73
N GLY A 127 -6.05 10.31 -17.02
CA GLY A 127 -4.92 11.14 -17.46
C GLY A 127 -3.55 10.50 -17.22
N THR A 128 -2.58 11.31 -16.79
CA THR A 128 -1.17 10.88 -16.64
C THR A 128 -0.58 11.20 -15.27
N GLN A 129 -1.30 11.91 -14.40
CA GLN A 129 -0.84 12.30 -13.08
C GLN A 129 -1.81 11.81 -12.02
N TRP A 130 -1.31 11.39 -10.86
CA TRP A 130 -2.11 11.02 -9.70
C TRP A 130 -3.22 12.04 -9.37
N GLN A 131 -2.93 13.34 -9.52
CA GLN A 131 -3.89 14.41 -9.18
C GLN A 131 -4.98 14.62 -10.24
N ASN A 132 -5.01 13.83 -11.33
CA ASN A 132 -6.11 13.83 -12.30
C ASN A 132 -7.35 13.07 -11.78
N GLY A 133 -7.21 12.25 -10.73
CA GLY A 133 -8.31 11.50 -10.12
C GLY A 133 -8.71 10.24 -10.88
N PHE A 134 -9.88 9.71 -10.55
CA PHE A 134 -10.42 8.44 -11.03
C PHE A 134 -11.81 8.60 -11.64
N ALA A 135 -12.20 7.64 -12.49
CA ALA A 135 -13.43 7.69 -13.29
C ALA A 135 -14.70 7.93 -12.47
N LEU A 136 -14.77 7.45 -11.22
CA LEU A 136 -15.96 7.52 -10.36
C LEU A 136 -15.83 8.53 -9.19
N ASP A 137 -14.78 9.38 -9.17
CA ASP A 137 -14.57 10.41 -8.13
C ASP A 137 -15.75 11.39 -8.01
N GLY A 138 -16.49 11.61 -9.11
CA GLY A 138 -17.66 12.49 -9.16
C GLY A 138 -18.99 11.81 -8.82
N GLU A 139 -19.01 10.48 -8.60
CA GLU A 139 -20.24 9.73 -8.36
C GLU A 139 -20.65 9.70 -6.89
N SER A 140 -21.95 9.46 -6.65
CA SER A 140 -22.47 9.32 -5.28
C SER A 140 -22.11 7.93 -4.75
N PRO A 141 -21.43 7.80 -3.59
CA PRO A 141 -20.94 6.51 -3.11
C PRO A 141 -22.04 5.45 -2.96
N VAL A 142 -22.01 4.42 -3.81
CA VAL A 142 -22.81 3.19 -3.71
C VAL A 142 -21.98 2.14 -2.99
N ALA A 143 -22.54 1.50 -1.96
CA ALA A 143 -21.86 0.43 -1.24
C ALA A 143 -21.63 -0.78 -2.18
N ILE A 144 -20.45 -1.40 -2.16
CA ILE A 144 -20.11 -2.51 -3.09
C ILE A 144 -21.12 -3.66 -2.99
N SER A 145 -21.61 -3.96 -1.78
CA SER A 145 -22.64 -4.97 -1.54
C SER A 145 -24.02 -4.68 -2.18
N GLN A 146 -24.21 -3.47 -2.68
CA GLN A 146 -25.43 -2.97 -3.34
C GLN A 146 -25.18 -2.47 -4.76
N TRP A 147 -23.92 -2.36 -5.18
CA TRP A 147 -23.55 -1.89 -6.50
C TRP A 147 -23.71 -3.02 -7.52
N ASP A 148 -24.25 -2.70 -8.69
CA ASP A 148 -24.33 -3.59 -9.84
C ASP A 148 -23.21 -3.18 -10.79
N GLN A 149 -22.11 -3.95 -10.80
CA GLN A 149 -20.87 -3.56 -11.47
C GLN A 149 -21.09 -3.40 -13.00
N PRO A 150 -20.67 -2.29 -13.64
CA PRO A 150 -20.94 -2.03 -15.06
C PRO A 150 -20.35 -3.05 -16.03
N SER A 151 -19.23 -3.71 -15.68
CA SER A 151 -18.78 -4.94 -16.30
C SER A 151 -19.75 -6.07 -15.94
N ARG A 152 -20.84 -6.17 -16.72
CA ARG A 152 -21.95 -7.11 -16.52
C ARG A 152 -21.48 -8.56 -16.65
N ASP A 153 -20.93 -9.12 -15.58
CA ASP A 153 -20.30 -10.44 -15.54
C ASP A 153 -21.30 -11.59 -15.78
N LEU A 154 -20.76 -12.67 -16.31
CA LEU A 154 -21.39 -13.95 -16.65
C LEU A 154 -21.99 -14.67 -15.43
N ASN A 155 -21.58 -14.32 -14.21
CA ASN A 155 -21.93 -14.99 -12.95
C ASN A 155 -23.21 -14.47 -12.26
N THR A 156 -24.03 -13.66 -12.94
CA THR A 156 -25.35 -13.18 -12.47
C THR A 156 -25.34 -12.13 -11.35
N ASN A 157 -24.42 -11.15 -11.43
CA ASN A 157 -24.41 -9.95 -10.59
C ASN A 157 -24.13 -10.22 -9.09
N ASP A 158 -23.11 -11.05 -8.84
CA ASP A 158 -22.67 -11.53 -7.53
C ASP A 158 -21.32 -11.00 -7.06
N GLN A 159 -20.61 -10.21 -7.89
CA GLN A 159 -19.36 -9.48 -7.60
C GLN A 159 -19.54 -8.37 -6.54
N LYS A 160 -19.94 -8.76 -5.32
CA LYS A 160 -20.47 -7.86 -4.28
C LYS A 160 -19.72 -7.93 -2.96
N GLY A 161 -18.69 -8.77 -2.89
CA GLY A 161 -17.63 -8.65 -1.89
C GLY A 161 -16.79 -7.39 -2.13
N GLY A 162 -16.43 -6.70 -1.05
CA GLY A 162 -15.52 -5.56 -1.04
C GLY A 162 -14.09 -5.89 -0.57
N PHE A 163 -13.72 -7.17 -0.49
CA PHE A 163 -12.39 -7.58 -0.05
C PHE A 163 -11.35 -7.19 -1.10
N TRP A 164 -10.24 -6.60 -0.66
CA TRP A 164 -9.08 -6.41 -1.53
C TRP A 164 -7.84 -7.02 -0.87
N ARG A 165 -6.98 -7.59 -1.71
CA ARG A 165 -5.65 -8.06 -1.35
C ARG A 165 -4.71 -7.88 -2.53
N VAL A 166 -3.51 -7.40 -2.22
CA VAL A 166 -2.44 -7.17 -3.18
C VAL A 166 -1.15 -7.78 -2.65
N GLN A 167 -0.40 -8.40 -3.55
CA GLN A 167 0.95 -8.90 -3.34
C GLN A 167 1.92 -7.96 -4.04
N LEU A 168 2.96 -7.52 -3.32
CA LEU A 168 4.07 -6.74 -3.86
C LEU A 168 5.37 -7.53 -3.64
N GLN A 169 6.15 -7.73 -4.68
CA GLN A 169 7.49 -8.31 -4.60
C GLN A 169 8.50 -7.39 -5.26
N GLY A 170 9.74 -7.40 -4.75
CA GLY A 170 10.80 -6.52 -5.22
C GLY A 170 10.84 -5.16 -4.49
N VAL A 171 10.06 -4.99 -3.41
CA VAL A 171 9.95 -3.73 -2.65
C VAL A 171 10.75 -3.79 -1.35
N SER A 172 11.19 -2.64 -0.82
CA SER A 172 11.87 -2.55 0.48
C SER A 172 10.89 -2.39 1.65
N GLN A 173 9.79 -1.66 1.41
CA GLN A 173 8.70 -1.42 2.35
C GLN A 173 7.44 -1.06 1.56
N ALA A 174 6.26 -1.38 2.10
CA ALA A 174 4.98 -0.93 1.56
C ALA A 174 3.97 -0.72 2.71
N ALA A 175 3.12 0.28 2.60
CA ALA A 175 2.08 0.57 3.59
C ALA A 175 0.83 1.17 2.92
N VAL A 176 -0.35 0.83 3.45
CA VAL A 176 -1.59 1.51 3.10
C VAL A 176 -1.55 2.94 3.62
N VAL A 177 -1.86 3.90 2.75
CA VAL A 177 -2.02 5.32 3.12
C VAL A 177 -3.43 5.47 3.71
N PRO A 178 -3.59 5.85 5.00
CA PRO A 178 -4.92 6.11 5.54
C PRO A 178 -5.55 7.31 4.85
N GLU A 179 -6.87 7.24 4.61
CA GLU A 179 -7.65 8.37 4.09
C GLU A 179 -7.32 9.66 4.85
N PRO A 180 -7.10 10.78 4.14
CA PRO A 180 -6.45 11.94 4.73
C PRO A 180 -7.27 12.51 5.88
N ALA A 181 -6.55 12.93 6.93
CA ALA A 181 -7.13 13.47 8.16
C ALA A 181 -7.94 14.78 7.96
N THR A 182 -8.16 15.25 6.73
CA THR A 182 -9.09 16.34 6.37
C THR A 182 -10.48 16.13 6.96
N ALA A 183 -11.01 14.90 6.99
CA ALA A 183 -12.29 14.61 7.65
C ALA A 183 -12.19 14.84 9.18
N ALA A 184 -11.13 14.36 9.82
CA ALA A 184 -10.88 14.57 11.25
C ALA A 184 -10.63 16.05 11.60
N LEU A 185 -9.91 16.78 10.75
CA LEU A 185 -9.64 18.22 10.89
C LEU A 185 -10.89 19.07 10.66
N LEU A 186 -11.74 18.69 9.70
CA LEU A 186 -13.05 19.33 9.50
C LEU A 186 -13.95 19.12 10.72
N LEU A 187 -14.04 17.90 11.24
CA LEU A 187 -14.80 17.59 12.46
C LEU A 187 -14.24 18.32 13.68
N ALA A 188 -12.91 18.39 13.85
CA ALA A 188 -12.27 19.14 14.93
C ALA A 188 -12.53 20.65 14.81
N GLY A 189 -12.48 21.21 13.59
CA GLY A 189 -12.81 22.61 13.32
C GLY A 189 -14.27 22.94 13.63
N LEU A 190 -15.21 22.09 13.18
CA LEU A 190 -16.64 22.23 13.49
C LEU A 190 -16.91 22.13 15.00
N ALA A 191 -16.26 21.22 15.71
CA ALA A 191 -16.35 21.10 17.16
C ALA A 191 -15.84 22.36 17.88
N ALA A 192 -14.70 22.91 17.45
CA ALA A 192 -14.15 24.15 18.00
C ALA A 192 -15.09 25.35 17.80
N VAL A 193 -15.67 25.51 16.59
CA VAL A 193 -16.67 26.56 16.29
C VAL A 193 -17.92 26.40 17.15
N ALA A 194 -18.44 25.17 17.31
CA ALA A 194 -19.59 24.89 18.16
C ALA A 194 -19.32 25.23 19.65
N GLN A 195 -18.12 24.93 20.14
CA GLN A 195 -17.72 25.23 21.52
C GLN A 195 -17.56 26.74 21.77
N LEU A 196 -17.00 27.49 20.80
CA LEU A 196 -16.92 28.95 20.86
C LEU A 196 -18.31 29.59 20.86
N ARG A 197 -19.23 29.12 20.00
CA ARG A 197 -20.61 29.64 19.96
C ARG A 197 -21.35 29.44 21.29
N ARG A 198 -21.16 28.29 21.96
CA ARG A 198 -21.75 28.03 23.29
C ARG A 198 -21.22 28.95 24.39
N ARG A 199 -20.03 29.53 24.24
CA ARG A 199 -19.44 30.50 25.18
C ARG A 199 -19.91 31.94 24.94
N HIS A 200 -20.55 32.21 23.81
CA HIS A 200 -21.04 33.54 23.40
C HIS A 200 -22.57 33.68 23.43
N GLN A 201 -23.31 32.65 23.87
CA GLN A 201 -24.71 32.81 24.26
C GLN A 201 -24.76 33.13 25.76
N PRO A 202 -25.23 34.33 26.16
CA PRO A 202 -25.42 34.70 27.57
C PRO A 202 -26.65 34.00 28.19
#